data_AF-A0A7V1N8S9-F1
#
_entry.id   AF-A0A7V1N8S9-F1
#
_cell.length_a   1.000
_cell.length_b   1.000
_cell.length_c   1.000
_cell.angle_alpha   90.00
_cell.angle_beta   90.00
_cell.angle_gamma   90.00
#
_symmetry.space_group_name_H-M   'P 1'
#
loop_
_entity.id
_entity.type
_entity.pdbx_description
1 polymer ?
#
loop_
_entity_poly.entity_id
_entity_poly.type
_entity_poly.pdbx_seq_one_letter_code
_entity_poly.pdbx_strand_id
1 'polypeptide(L)'
;MGSWNPIRRSVRKRENPEPNGRPEASWKSFRPGGRHLREYETTFIVQPEISDEGSQAILSKLDGILESGGATRLMCEDHGKRKLAYEIRKFHKGHYYTLMFLDEGKVVPELERALRLDESVLRFLTILADEEVEDVEARKAAAAEAEVEQTRRAEERAAREAEEAAARRAAEEAEREASAAAAEEAKAAAEAAGTAEDAASGTGEAETGADAATASESDASVGEAAAEPVVAGEEKS
;
A
#
# COMPACT_ATOMS: atom_id res chain seq x y z
N MET A 1 57.08 77.04 -42.23
CA MET A 1 58.46 76.79 -41.75
C MET A 1 58.40 76.41 -40.29
N GLY A 2 58.84 75.19 -39.95
CA GLY A 2 59.14 74.72 -38.57
C GLY A 2 57.92 74.61 -37.65
N SER A 3 57.80 73.66 -36.72
CA SER A 3 58.74 72.68 -36.21
C SER A 3 57.92 71.58 -35.56
N TRP A 4 58.28 70.35 -35.88
CA TRP A 4 57.92 69.14 -35.15
C TRP A 4 58.51 69.22 -33.74
N ASN A 5 57.78 68.79 -32.71
CA ASN A 5 58.43 68.24 -31.51
C ASN A 5 57.59 67.12 -30.87
N PRO A 6 58.17 65.94 -30.56
CA PRO A 6 57.47 64.72 -30.15
C PRO A 6 57.58 64.48 -28.64
N ILE A 7 56.50 64.09 -27.95
CA ILE A 7 56.60 63.61 -26.55
C ILE A 7 55.66 62.42 -26.29
N ARG A 8 56.30 61.25 -26.19
CA ARG A 8 56.00 60.02 -25.41
C ARG A 8 54.53 59.67 -25.10
N ARG A 9 54.08 58.57 -25.71
CA ARG A 9 52.93 57.76 -25.28
C ARG A 9 53.19 57.19 -23.87
N SER A 10 52.55 57.76 -22.86
CA SER A 10 52.41 57.10 -21.55
C SER A 10 51.39 55.97 -21.70
N VAL A 11 51.80 54.72 -21.52
CA VAL A 11 50.90 53.57 -21.33
C VAL A 11 50.22 53.76 -19.98
N ARG A 12 49.05 54.40 -19.96
CA ARG A 12 48.14 54.34 -18.82
C ARG A 12 47.34 53.06 -18.95
N LYS A 13 47.62 52.11 -18.05
CA LYS A 13 46.81 50.93 -17.73
C LYS A 13 45.36 51.42 -17.56
N ARG A 14 44.50 51.15 -18.54
CA ARG A 14 43.06 51.37 -18.39
C ARG A 14 42.57 50.27 -17.46
N GLU A 15 42.36 50.62 -16.19
CA GLU A 15 41.47 49.83 -15.34
C GLU A 15 40.10 49.81 -16.00
N ASN A 16 39.59 48.61 -16.19
CA ASN A 16 38.28 48.33 -16.76
C ASN A 16 37.27 48.29 -15.60
N PRO A 17 36.37 49.26 -15.44
CA PRO A 17 35.25 49.10 -14.52
C PRO A 17 34.18 48.26 -15.21
N GLU A 18 34.06 46.99 -14.83
CA GLU A 18 32.93 46.18 -15.30
C GLU A 18 31.62 46.69 -14.68
N PRO A 19 30.55 46.87 -15.49
CA PRO A 19 29.23 47.23 -15.01
C PRO A 19 28.40 45.97 -14.79
N ASN A 20 27.91 45.73 -13.57
CA ASN A 20 26.51 45.36 -13.30
C ASN A 20 26.30 44.97 -11.82
N GLY A 21 25.46 45.75 -11.14
CA GLY A 21 24.91 45.39 -9.84
C GLY A 21 23.91 44.23 -9.94
N ARG A 22 24.42 43.00 -9.97
CA ARG A 22 23.66 41.85 -9.49
C ARG A 22 23.93 41.73 -7.99
N PRO A 23 22.92 41.70 -7.10
CA PRO A 23 23.19 41.35 -5.72
C PRO A 23 23.80 39.95 -5.72
N GLU A 24 25.01 39.83 -5.18
CA GLU A 24 25.64 38.54 -4.90
C GLU A 24 24.71 37.79 -3.96
N ALA A 25 23.83 36.95 -4.52
CA ALA A 25 23.13 35.95 -3.74
C ALA A 25 24.22 35.17 -2.98
N SER A 26 24.21 35.36 -1.66
CA SER A 26 25.10 34.74 -0.68
C SER A 26 24.98 33.22 -0.74
N TRP A 27 25.63 32.60 -1.72
CA TRP A 27 25.93 31.17 -1.70
C TRP A 27 26.99 30.84 -0.64
N LYS A 28 27.61 31.87 -0.04
CA LYS A 28 28.59 31.78 1.06
C LYS A 28 28.00 31.51 2.45
N SER A 29 26.67 31.43 2.61
CA SER A 29 26.04 30.86 3.80
C SER A 29 25.83 29.35 3.70
N PHE A 30 26.10 28.71 2.55
CA PHE A 30 26.23 27.25 2.49
C PHE A 30 27.58 26.86 3.11
N ARG A 31 27.62 26.81 4.44
CA ARG A 31 28.67 26.10 5.18
C ARG A 31 28.18 24.66 5.39
N PRO A 32 28.65 23.68 4.60
CA PRO A 32 28.36 22.28 4.90
C PRO A 32 29.28 21.87 6.05
N GLY A 33 28.73 21.71 7.26
CA GLY A 33 29.51 21.16 8.38
C GLY A 33 29.11 21.59 9.79
N GLY A 34 27.97 22.25 9.98
CA GLY A 34 27.38 22.33 11.32
C GLY A 34 26.78 20.97 11.69
N ARG A 35 27.31 20.33 12.74
CA ARG A 35 26.71 19.15 13.40
C ARG A 35 25.47 19.63 14.17
N HIS A 36 24.45 20.05 13.43
CA HIS A 36 23.14 20.34 13.99
C HIS A 36 22.27 19.11 13.77
N LEU A 37 21.45 18.82 14.77
CA LEU A 37 20.49 17.75 14.68
C LEU A 37 19.42 18.17 13.67
N ARG A 38 19.19 17.29 12.70
CA ARG A 38 18.28 17.51 11.58
C ARG A 38 17.18 16.47 11.62
N GLU A 39 16.02 16.86 11.15
CA GLU A 39 14.91 15.93 10.95
C GLU A 39 14.92 15.42 9.52
N TYR A 40 14.97 14.11 9.40
CA TYR A 40 14.86 13.42 8.14
C TYR A 40 13.56 12.63 8.09
N GLU A 41 12.95 12.66 6.92
CA GLU A 41 11.81 11.84 6.59
C GLU A 41 12.23 10.91 5.45
N THR A 42 12.07 9.60 5.65
CA THR A 42 12.32 8.62 4.60
C THR A 42 11.04 7.87 4.28
N THR A 43 10.51 8.13 3.10
CA THR A 43 9.37 7.40 2.55
C THR A 43 9.87 6.30 1.62
N PHE A 44 9.43 5.07 1.81
CA PHE A 44 9.78 3.96 0.94
C PHE A 44 8.57 3.10 0.59
N ILE A 45 8.68 2.45 -0.56
CA ILE A 45 7.64 1.62 -1.15
C ILE A 45 8.13 0.18 -1.17
N VAL A 46 7.40 -0.71 -0.51
CA VAL A 46 7.66 -2.16 -0.49
C VAL A 46 6.74 -2.86 -1.49
N GLN A 47 7.20 -3.97 -2.05
CA GLN A 47 6.39 -4.87 -2.87
C GLN A 47 5.08 -5.28 -2.16
N PRO A 48 3.95 -5.37 -2.86
CA PRO A 48 2.66 -5.69 -2.25
C PRO A 48 2.48 -7.17 -1.89
N GLU A 49 3.33 -8.05 -2.44
CA GLU A 49 3.31 -9.51 -2.28
C GLU A 49 4.05 -9.98 -1.02
N ILE A 50 4.85 -9.11 -0.40
CA ILE A 50 5.53 -9.47 0.84
C ILE A 50 4.50 -9.68 1.96
N SER A 51 4.78 -10.61 2.87
CA SER A 51 4.00 -10.77 4.09
C SER A 51 4.20 -9.57 5.01
N ASP A 52 3.25 -9.37 5.93
CA ASP A 52 3.37 -8.34 6.95
C ASP A 52 4.60 -8.61 7.84
N GLU A 53 4.91 -9.88 8.12
CA GLU A 53 6.14 -10.31 8.81
C GLU A 53 7.42 -9.87 8.07
N GLY A 54 7.44 -10.02 6.74
CA GLY A 54 8.57 -9.57 5.93
C GLY A 54 8.72 -8.05 5.93
N SER A 55 7.60 -7.32 5.93
CA SER A 55 7.59 -5.86 6.05
C SER A 55 8.14 -5.42 7.41
N GLN A 56 7.73 -6.08 8.50
CA GLN A 56 8.25 -5.82 9.84
C GLN A 56 9.74 -6.16 9.96
N ALA A 57 10.21 -7.23 9.31
CA ALA A 57 11.63 -7.55 9.28
C ALA A 57 12.48 -6.47 8.60
N ILE A 58 11.94 -5.81 7.56
CA ILE A 58 12.61 -4.66 6.93
C ILE A 58 12.66 -3.48 7.90
N LEU A 59 11.54 -3.15 8.55
CA LEU A 59 11.46 -2.08 9.55
C LEU A 59 12.47 -2.29 10.69
N SER A 60 12.51 -3.49 11.28
CA SER A 60 13.47 -3.82 12.35
C SER A 60 14.93 -3.72 11.91
N LYS A 61 15.24 -4.02 10.65
CA LYS A 61 16.59 -3.81 10.10
C LYS A 61 16.94 -2.33 10.01
N LEU A 62 15.99 -1.49 9.55
CA LEU A 62 16.18 -0.05 9.48
C LEU A 62 16.36 0.55 10.87
N ASP A 63 15.60 0.06 11.86
CA ASP A 63 15.76 0.45 13.26
C ASP A 63 17.13 0.12 13.81
N GLY A 64 17.64 -1.08 13.55
CA GLY A 64 19.00 -1.44 13.94
C GLY A 64 20.09 -0.55 13.32
N ILE A 65 19.86 -0.03 12.10
CA ILE A 65 20.77 0.93 11.44
C ILE A 65 20.67 2.31 12.08
N LEU A 66 19.45 2.77 12.42
CA LEU A 66 19.25 4.03 13.12
C LEU A 66 19.93 4.01 14.50
N GLU A 67 19.73 2.93 15.25
CA GLU A 67 20.34 2.74 16.58
C GLU A 67 21.87 2.66 16.51
N SER A 68 22.43 1.91 15.57
CA SER A 68 23.89 1.79 15.41
C SER A 68 24.53 3.11 14.99
N GLY A 69 23.80 3.92 14.23
CA GLY A 69 24.21 5.24 13.75
C GLY A 69 24.04 6.37 14.78
N GLY A 70 23.40 6.10 15.93
CA GLY A 70 23.10 7.11 16.95
C GLY A 70 21.99 8.07 16.57
N ALA A 71 21.17 7.72 15.57
CA ALA A 71 19.98 8.46 15.21
C ALA A 71 18.83 8.17 16.20
N THR A 72 17.96 9.15 16.39
CA THR A 72 16.76 8.99 17.22
C THR A 72 15.55 8.76 16.33
N ARG A 73 14.91 7.59 16.43
CA ARG A 73 13.62 7.34 15.78
C ARG A 73 12.53 8.19 16.43
N LEU A 74 11.74 8.88 15.61
CA LEU A 74 10.59 9.67 16.06
C LEU A 74 9.29 8.88 15.90
N MET A 75 8.98 8.50 14.67
CA MET A 75 7.72 7.84 14.31
C MET A 75 7.91 7.00 13.05
N CYS A 76 7.13 5.94 12.91
CA CYS A 76 6.98 5.22 11.66
C CYS A 76 5.50 5.09 11.33
N GLU A 77 5.09 5.67 10.20
CA GLU A 77 3.72 5.63 9.72
C GLU A 77 3.58 4.59 8.60
N ASP A 78 2.61 3.70 8.76
CA ASP A 78 2.16 2.77 7.71
C ASP A 78 0.96 3.38 6.98
N HIS A 79 1.16 3.68 5.69
CA HIS A 79 0.14 4.27 4.81
C HIS A 79 -0.72 3.21 4.11
N GLY A 80 -0.44 1.93 4.30
CA GLY A 80 -1.14 0.83 3.67
C GLY A 80 -0.79 0.62 2.20
N LYS A 81 -1.48 -0.34 1.58
CA LYS A 81 -1.30 -0.70 0.16
C LYS A 81 -2.04 0.30 -0.74
N ARG A 82 -1.30 1.03 -1.58
CA ARG A 82 -1.85 2.06 -2.49
C ARG A 82 -1.50 1.75 -3.95
N LYS A 83 -2.33 2.22 -4.88
CA LYS A 83 -2.11 2.04 -6.33
C LYS A 83 -1.05 3.04 -6.81
N LEU A 84 -0.04 2.55 -7.51
CA LEU A 84 1.00 3.35 -8.15
C LEU A 84 0.46 3.99 -9.43
N ALA A 85 0.96 5.18 -9.77
CA ALA A 85 0.55 5.88 -11.00
C ALA A 85 1.00 5.13 -12.27
N TYR A 86 2.16 4.48 -12.20
CA TYR A 86 2.73 3.64 -13.25
C TYR A 86 3.36 2.40 -12.63
N GLU A 87 3.66 1.42 -13.47
CA GLU A 87 4.25 0.17 -13.05
C GLU A 87 5.72 0.34 -12.65
N ILE A 88 6.08 -0.15 -11.47
CA ILE A 88 7.47 -0.22 -11.00
C ILE A 88 7.82 -1.69 -10.79
N ARG A 89 8.83 -2.20 -11.50
CA ARG A 89 9.25 -3.62 -11.43
C ARG A 89 8.08 -4.62 -11.56
N LYS A 90 7.11 -4.36 -12.46
CA LYS A 90 5.90 -5.19 -12.65
C LYS A 90 4.81 -5.09 -11.59
N PHE A 91 4.91 -4.15 -10.67
CA PHE A 91 3.89 -3.89 -9.67
C PHE A 91 3.10 -2.61 -9.97
N HIS A 92 1.77 -2.69 -9.90
CA HIS A 92 0.84 -1.55 -9.97
C HIS A 92 0.38 -1.07 -8.59
N LYS A 93 0.74 -1.79 -7.53
CA LYS A 93 0.43 -1.47 -6.13
C LYS A 93 1.72 -1.53 -5.33
N GLY A 94 1.79 -0.78 -4.24
CA GLY A 94 2.91 -0.81 -3.31
C GLY A 94 2.45 -0.50 -1.89
N HIS A 95 3.16 -1.05 -0.91
CA HIS A 95 2.96 -0.72 0.51
C HIS A 95 3.83 0.47 0.87
N TYR A 96 3.25 1.54 1.40
CA TYR A 96 3.96 2.78 1.69
C TYR A 96 4.28 2.89 3.17
N TYR A 97 5.54 3.15 3.48
CA TYR A 97 6.02 3.42 4.83
C TYR A 97 6.73 4.76 4.88
N THR A 98 6.53 5.51 5.96
CA THR A 98 7.23 6.76 6.23
C THR A 98 7.92 6.69 7.58
N LEU A 99 9.24 6.83 7.58
CA LEU A 99 10.08 6.79 8.77
C LEU A 99 10.62 8.19 9.06
N MET A 100 10.31 8.71 10.24
CA MET A 100 10.81 10.00 10.72
C MET A 100 11.89 9.78 11.78
N PHE A 101 13.04 10.44 11.64
CA PHE A 101 14.15 10.31 12.58
C PHE A 101 14.99 11.58 12.63
N LEU A 102 15.69 11.74 13.75
CA LEU A 102 16.64 12.82 14.00
C LEU A 102 18.06 12.30 13.90
N ASP A 103 18.91 12.96 13.11
CA ASP A 103 20.31 12.61 12.92
C ASP A 103 21.16 13.85 12.58
N GLU A 104 22.48 13.77 12.78
CA GLU A 104 23.46 14.75 12.30
C GLU A 104 23.78 14.59 10.79
N GLY A 105 23.10 13.66 10.10
CA GLY A 105 23.28 13.35 8.67
C GLY A 105 24.31 12.26 8.36
N LYS A 106 24.79 11.53 9.36
CA LYS A 106 25.78 10.44 9.20
C LYS A 106 25.13 9.12 8.81
N VAL A 107 23.89 8.89 9.25
CA VAL A 107 23.17 7.62 9.12
C VAL A 107 22.46 7.50 7.77
N VAL A 108 22.10 8.64 7.17
CA VAL A 108 21.38 8.70 5.88
C VAL A 108 22.03 7.85 4.77
N PRO A 109 23.36 7.93 4.51
CA PRO A 109 23.97 7.14 3.45
C PRO A 109 23.92 5.62 3.69
N GLU A 110 24.00 5.20 4.96
CA GLU A 110 23.92 3.78 5.32
C GLU A 110 22.50 3.25 5.20
N LEU A 111 21.52 4.05 5.63
CA LEU A 111 20.09 3.77 5.47
C LEU A 111 19.71 3.61 3.99
N GLU A 112 20.11 4.56 3.14
CA GLU A 112 19.87 4.49 1.69
C GLU A 112 20.54 3.28 1.05
N ARG A 113 21.75 2.91 1.53
CA ARG A 113 22.45 1.72 1.05
C ARG A 113 21.67 0.45 1.38
N ALA A 114 21.16 0.32 2.61
CA ALA A 114 20.35 -0.83 3.00
C ALA A 114 19.06 -0.93 2.17
N LEU A 115 18.33 0.19 2.02
CA LEU A 115 17.12 0.25 1.19
C LEU A 115 17.37 -0.06 -0.29
N ARG A 116 18.55 0.29 -0.81
CA ARG A 116 18.94 -0.02 -2.19
C ARG A 116 19.31 -1.50 -2.39
N LEU A 117 19.88 -2.13 -1.37
CA LEU A 117 20.27 -3.54 -1.40
C LEU A 117 19.07 -4.49 -1.24
N ASP A 118 18.02 -4.03 -0.58
CA ASP A 118 16.81 -4.81 -0.40
C ASP A 118 15.96 -4.83 -1.69
N GLU A 119 15.81 -6.01 -2.28
CA GLU A 119 15.04 -6.20 -3.52
C GLU A 119 13.54 -6.00 -3.31
N SER A 120 13.05 -6.20 -2.07
CA SER A 120 11.65 -5.98 -1.70
C SER A 120 11.26 -4.50 -1.71
N VAL A 121 12.23 -3.59 -1.67
CA VAL A 121 12.00 -2.14 -1.79
C VAL A 121 11.99 -1.74 -3.26
N LEU A 122 10.88 -1.13 -3.70
CA LEU A 122 10.68 -0.65 -5.07
C LEU A 122 11.31 0.72 -5.30
N ARG A 123 11.11 1.64 -4.34
CA ARG A 123 11.53 3.04 -4.41
C ARG A 123 11.68 3.57 -2.99
N PHE A 124 12.61 4.50 -2.79
CA PHE A 124 12.72 5.29 -1.57
C PHE A 124 12.99 6.76 -1.92
N LEU A 125 12.64 7.64 -1.00
CA LEU A 125 12.91 9.06 -1.04
C LEU A 125 13.22 9.52 0.38
N THR A 126 14.40 10.11 0.57
CA THR A 126 14.78 10.75 1.83
C THR A 126 14.74 12.27 1.64
N ILE A 127 14.03 12.94 2.53
CA ILE A 127 13.82 14.38 2.54
C ILE A 127 14.38 14.91 3.87
N LEU A 128 14.98 16.11 3.80
CA LEU A 128 15.32 16.89 4.98
C LEU A 128 14.06 17.70 5.35
N ALA A 129 13.38 17.29 6.43
CA ALA A 129 12.16 17.92 6.89
C ALA A 129 12.46 19.21 7.66
N ASP A 130 13.50 19.19 8.50
CA ASP A 130 13.92 20.33 9.31
C ASP A 130 15.45 20.40 9.41
N GLU A 131 16.00 21.61 9.27
CA GLU A 131 17.45 21.84 9.25
C GLU A 131 18.05 22.00 10.65
N GLU A 132 17.25 22.48 11.61
CA GLU A 132 17.70 22.80 12.97
C GLU A 132 16.67 22.35 14.00
N VAL A 133 16.91 21.18 14.60
CA VAL A 133 16.11 20.67 15.71
C VAL A 133 16.85 20.91 17.02
N GLU A 134 16.38 21.88 17.79
CA GLU A 134 16.96 22.23 19.09
C GLU A 134 16.41 21.34 20.22
N ASP A 135 15.10 21.03 20.17
CA ASP A 135 14.40 20.26 21.21
C ASP A 135 14.00 18.85 20.76
N VAL A 136 14.90 17.90 21.01
CA VAL A 136 14.70 16.46 20.73
C VAL A 136 13.48 15.90 21.44
N GLU A 137 13.32 16.23 22.72
CA GLU A 137 12.25 15.68 23.56
C GLU A 137 10.88 16.26 23.19
N ALA A 138 10.81 17.53 22.80
CA ALA A 138 9.58 18.12 22.27
C ALA A 138 9.18 17.47 20.95
N ARG A 139 10.14 17.19 20.06
CA ARG A 139 9.87 16.47 18.81
C ARG A 139 9.46 15.03 19.03
N LYS A 140 10.07 14.30 19.97
CA LYS A 140 9.62 12.95 20.37
C LYS A 140 8.20 12.97 20.95
N ALA A 141 7.89 13.93 21.82
CA ALA A 141 6.56 14.07 22.40
C ALA A 141 5.51 14.36 21.32
N ALA A 142 5.81 15.30 20.40
CA ALA A 142 4.94 15.60 19.27
C ALA A 142 4.75 14.40 18.33
N ALA A 143 5.82 13.62 18.10
CA ALA A 143 5.76 12.39 17.32
C ALA A 143 4.91 11.31 18.01
N ALA A 144 5.05 11.13 19.32
CA ALA A 144 4.23 10.20 20.09
C ALA A 144 2.75 10.62 20.15
N GLU A 145 2.48 11.91 20.31
CA GLU A 145 1.12 12.46 20.22
C GLU A 145 0.52 12.26 18.83
N ALA A 146 1.32 12.46 17.77
CA ALA A 146 0.91 12.20 16.40
C ALA A 146 0.60 10.72 16.17
N GLU A 147 1.41 9.81 16.71
CA GLU A 147 1.17 8.37 16.62
C GLU A 147 -0.13 7.97 17.34
N VAL A 148 -0.37 8.47 18.55
CA VAL A 148 -1.63 8.25 19.30
C VAL A 148 -2.84 8.83 18.56
N GLU A 149 -2.68 9.99 17.93
CA GLU A 149 -3.74 10.55 17.12
C GLU A 149 -3.98 9.73 15.84
N GLN A 150 -2.91 9.23 15.21
CA GLN A 150 -3.00 8.38 14.03
C GLN A 150 -3.70 7.05 14.33
N THR A 151 -3.40 6.40 15.45
CA THR A 151 -4.10 5.17 15.87
C THR A 151 -5.57 5.45 16.14
N ARG A 152 -5.90 6.51 16.89
CA ARG A 152 -7.30 6.92 17.11
C ARG A 152 -8.04 7.21 15.80
N ARG A 153 -7.42 7.97 14.89
CA ARG A 153 -8.01 8.29 13.57
C ARG A 153 -8.14 7.04 12.69
N ALA A 154 -7.23 6.08 12.78
CA ALA A 154 -7.29 4.82 12.06
C ALA A 154 -8.43 3.93 12.59
N GLU A 155 -8.58 3.82 13.91
CA GLU A 155 -9.67 3.09 14.57
C GLU A 155 -11.04 3.70 14.23
N GLU A 156 -11.18 5.03 14.30
CA GLU A 156 -12.41 5.74 13.92
C GLU A 156 -12.78 5.51 12.44
N ARG A 157 -11.77 5.50 11.55
CA ARG A 157 -11.98 5.23 10.12
C ARG A 157 -12.36 3.77 9.88
N ALA A 158 -11.68 2.83 10.54
CA ALA A 158 -12.00 1.41 10.45
C ALA A 158 -13.41 1.10 10.95
N ALA A 159 -13.87 1.77 12.02
CA ALA A 159 -15.23 1.63 12.52
C ALA A 159 -16.28 2.10 11.51
N ARG A 160 -16.06 3.25 10.87
CA ARG A 160 -16.96 3.77 9.81
C ARG A 160 -16.96 2.88 8.57
N GLU A 161 -15.80 2.39 8.15
CA GLU A 161 -15.70 1.48 7.00
C GLU A 161 -16.37 0.13 7.30
N ALA A 162 -16.28 -0.37 8.54
CA ALA A 162 -16.98 -1.58 8.97
C ALA A 162 -18.51 -1.41 9.00
N GLU A 163 -19.00 -0.27 9.50
CA GLU A 163 -20.43 0.07 9.48
C GLU A 163 -20.95 0.18 8.03
N GLU A 164 -20.20 0.87 7.16
CA GLU A 164 -20.57 1.00 5.74
C GLU A 164 -20.52 -0.34 5.01
N ALA A 165 -19.53 -1.19 5.30
CA ALA A 165 -19.45 -2.54 4.73
C ALA A 165 -20.58 -3.45 5.23
N ALA A 166 -20.99 -3.33 6.50
CA ALA A 166 -22.15 -4.04 7.04
C ALA A 166 -23.45 -3.57 6.37
N ALA A 167 -23.62 -2.26 6.17
CA ALA A 167 -24.77 -1.70 5.46
C ALA A 167 -24.82 -2.16 3.99
N ARG A 168 -23.67 -2.21 3.31
CA ARG A 168 -23.58 -2.73 1.93
C ARG A 168 -23.91 -4.21 1.85
N ARG A 169 -23.42 -5.03 2.80
CA ARG A 169 -23.74 -6.47 2.88
C ARG A 169 -25.24 -6.70 3.14
N ALA A 170 -25.83 -5.94 4.05
CA ALA A 170 -27.26 -6.01 4.34
C ALA A 170 -28.12 -5.58 3.13
N ALA A 171 -27.69 -4.57 2.38
CA ALA A 171 -28.38 -4.16 1.15
C ALA A 171 -28.27 -5.23 0.04
N GLU A 172 -27.09 -5.84 -0.13
CA GLU A 172 -26.86 -6.91 -1.10
C GLU A 172 -27.61 -8.20 -0.72
N GLU A 173 -27.73 -8.51 0.57
CA GLU A 173 -28.56 -9.59 1.09
C GLU A 173 -30.05 -9.32 0.87
N ALA A 174 -30.54 -8.12 1.17
CA ALA A 174 -31.92 -7.74 0.90
C ALA A 174 -32.27 -7.76 -0.61
N GLU A 175 -31.33 -7.36 -1.47
CA GLU A 175 -31.50 -7.45 -2.93
C GLU A 175 -31.50 -8.91 -3.42
N ARG A 176 -30.64 -9.77 -2.86
CA ARG A 176 -30.66 -11.22 -3.14
C ARG A 176 -31.97 -11.86 -2.68
N GLU A 177 -32.43 -11.55 -1.48
CA GLU A 177 -33.72 -12.04 -0.94
C GLU A 177 -34.90 -11.55 -1.78
N ALA A 178 -34.92 -10.29 -2.19
CA ALA A 178 -35.94 -9.75 -3.09
C ALA A 178 -35.90 -10.42 -4.48
N SER A 179 -34.70 -10.70 -5.02
CA SER A 179 -34.54 -11.40 -6.29
C SER A 179 -34.95 -12.87 -6.20
N ALA A 180 -34.72 -13.52 -5.06
CA ALA A 180 -35.13 -14.90 -4.79
C ALA A 180 -36.64 -15.02 -4.59
N ALA A 181 -37.27 -14.07 -3.88
CA ALA A 181 -38.71 -13.99 -3.73
C ALA A 181 -39.43 -13.73 -5.07
N ALA A 182 -38.88 -12.85 -5.92
CA ALA A 182 -39.40 -12.61 -7.26
C ALA A 182 -39.26 -13.84 -8.19
N ALA A 183 -38.19 -14.62 -8.02
CA ALA A 183 -38.00 -15.88 -8.74
C ALA A 183 -38.96 -16.98 -8.27
N GLU A 184 -39.28 -17.04 -6.97
CA GLU A 184 -40.30 -17.93 -6.39
C GLU A 184 -41.72 -17.55 -6.86
N GLU A 185 -42.09 -16.27 -6.85
CA GLU A 185 -43.38 -15.80 -7.38
C GLU A 185 -43.52 -16.08 -8.90
N ALA A 186 -42.44 -15.93 -9.67
CA ALA A 186 -42.43 -16.28 -11.09
C ALA A 186 -42.59 -17.79 -11.33
N LYS A 187 -42.05 -18.62 -10.43
CA LYS A 187 -42.17 -20.08 -10.48
C LYS A 187 -43.58 -20.55 -10.08
N ALA A 188 -44.20 -19.92 -9.07
CA ALA A 188 -45.59 -20.18 -8.68
C ALA A 188 -46.60 -19.72 -9.74
N ALA A 189 -46.33 -18.61 -10.44
CA ALA A 189 -47.17 -18.16 -11.57
C ALA A 189 -47.08 -19.11 -12.78
N ALA A 190 -45.93 -19.75 -13.01
CA ALA A 190 -45.77 -20.78 -14.04
C ALA A 190 -46.51 -22.08 -13.68
N GLU A 191 -46.59 -22.44 -12.39
CA GLU A 191 -47.30 -23.64 -11.92
C GLU A 191 -48.84 -23.47 -11.92
N ALA A 192 -49.35 -22.25 -11.69
CA ALA A 192 -50.78 -21.93 -11.83
C ALA A 192 -51.28 -21.93 -13.30
N ALA A 193 -50.39 -21.71 -14.28
CA ALA A 193 -50.73 -21.84 -15.70
C ALA A 193 -50.82 -23.31 -16.16
N GLY A 194 -50.17 -24.24 -15.44
CA GLY A 194 -50.19 -25.67 -15.74
C GLY A 194 -51.49 -26.42 -15.37
N THR A 195 -52.42 -25.79 -14.64
CA THR A 195 -53.70 -26.42 -14.25
C THR A 195 -54.88 -26.10 -15.18
N ALA A 196 -54.67 -25.35 -16.27
CA ALA A 196 -55.70 -25.08 -17.28
C ALA A 196 -55.56 -25.93 -18.56
N GLU A 197 -54.55 -26.80 -18.65
CA GLU A 197 -54.27 -27.64 -19.84
C GLU A 197 -54.49 -29.16 -19.58
N ASP A 198 -55.28 -29.54 -18.56
CA ASP A 198 -55.74 -30.93 -18.36
C ASP A 198 -57.25 -31.11 -18.61
N ALA A 199 -57.85 -30.24 -19.43
CA ALA A 199 -59.27 -30.32 -19.80
C ALA A 199 -59.49 -30.28 -21.32
N ALA A 200 -58.57 -30.83 -22.12
CA ALA A 200 -58.80 -30.98 -23.56
C ALA A 200 -57.90 -32.05 -24.21
N SER A 201 -58.09 -33.33 -23.88
CA SER A 201 -57.83 -34.42 -24.84
C SER A 201 -58.45 -35.72 -24.37
N GLY A 202 -59.73 -35.92 -24.71
CA GLY A 202 -60.32 -37.25 -24.82
C GLY A 202 -60.27 -37.74 -26.26
N THR A 203 -60.07 -39.07 -26.39
CA THR A 203 -60.51 -40.01 -27.45
C THR A 203 -59.57 -40.35 -28.63
N GLY A 204 -59.18 -41.65 -28.69
CA GLY A 204 -58.66 -42.34 -29.89
C GLY A 204 -57.90 -43.66 -29.63
N GLU A 205 -58.61 -44.80 -29.59
CA GLU A 205 -58.17 -46.21 -29.80
C GLU A 205 -57.27 -46.39 -31.05
N ALA A 206 -56.51 -47.47 -31.34
CA ALA A 206 -55.95 -48.68 -30.72
C ALA A 206 -55.04 -49.35 -31.80
N GLU A 207 -54.49 -50.54 -31.49
CA GLU A 207 -53.72 -51.51 -32.33
C GLU A 207 -52.17 -51.41 -32.21
N THR A 208 -51.52 -52.19 -31.33
CA THR A 208 -51.11 -53.63 -31.35
C THR A 208 -49.82 -53.93 -32.13
N GLY A 209 -48.86 -54.55 -31.42
CA GLY A 209 -47.63 -55.10 -31.99
C GLY A 209 -46.62 -55.49 -30.90
N ALA A 210 -46.64 -56.75 -30.50
CA ALA A 210 -45.75 -57.40 -29.53
C ALA A 210 -44.31 -57.55 -30.06
N ASP A 211 -43.31 -57.55 -29.17
CA ASP A 211 -42.64 -58.78 -28.72
C ASP A 211 -41.62 -58.51 -27.60
N ALA A 212 -41.37 -59.52 -26.79
CA ALA A 212 -40.74 -59.46 -25.48
C ALA A 212 -39.26 -59.87 -25.50
N ALA A 213 -38.45 -59.28 -24.62
CA ALA A 213 -37.25 -59.94 -24.08
C ALA A 213 -36.88 -59.32 -22.72
N THR A 214 -37.18 -60.06 -21.67
CA THR A 214 -36.81 -59.85 -20.27
C THR A 214 -35.38 -60.31 -19.98
N ALA A 215 -34.61 -59.50 -19.24
CA ALA A 215 -33.57 -59.99 -18.33
C ALA A 215 -33.42 -58.99 -17.16
N SER A 216 -33.76 -59.47 -15.97
CA SER A 216 -33.58 -58.87 -14.66
C SER A 216 -32.20 -59.21 -14.07
N GLU A 217 -31.64 -58.28 -13.29
CA GLU A 217 -30.87 -58.46 -12.03
C GLU A 217 -29.96 -57.22 -11.86
N SER A 218 -30.37 -56.27 -11.02
CA SER A 218 -29.92 -56.07 -9.63
C SER A 218 -28.48 -55.55 -9.52
N ASP A 219 -28.31 -54.29 -9.12
CA ASP A 219 -27.64 -53.96 -7.86
C ASP A 219 -27.94 -52.50 -7.48
N ALA A 220 -28.21 -52.26 -6.20
CA ALA A 220 -28.75 -51.02 -5.66
C ALA A 220 -27.76 -50.37 -4.67
N SER A 221 -27.95 -49.06 -4.46
CA SER A 221 -27.65 -48.28 -3.23
C SER A 221 -26.18 -48.14 -2.80
N VAL A 222 -25.60 -46.94 -2.76
CA VAL A 222 -25.72 -45.85 -1.76
C VAL A 222 -25.06 -46.17 -0.40
N GLY A 223 -24.19 -45.25 0.03
CA GLY A 223 -23.70 -45.05 1.41
C GLY A 223 -22.62 -43.96 1.36
N GLU A 224 -22.79 -42.72 1.83
CA GLU A 224 -23.16 -42.17 3.14
C GLU A 224 -22.10 -42.32 4.26
N ALA A 225 -21.63 -41.14 4.70
CA ALA A 225 -21.16 -40.72 6.03
C ALA A 225 -19.85 -41.23 6.66
N ALA A 226 -19.01 -40.23 6.97
CA ALA A 226 -18.36 -39.95 8.26
C ALA A 226 -17.35 -40.95 8.86
N ALA A 227 -16.12 -40.47 9.10
CA ALA A 227 -15.59 -40.21 10.46
C ALA A 227 -14.04 -40.07 10.42
N GLU A 228 -13.54 -39.14 11.26
CA GLU A 228 -12.14 -38.93 11.60
C GLU A 228 -11.46 -40.18 12.20
N PRO A 229 -10.13 -40.16 12.34
CA PRO A 229 -9.62 -40.44 13.68
C PRO A 229 -8.55 -39.46 14.18
N VAL A 230 -8.80 -39.02 15.41
CA VAL A 230 -7.84 -38.57 16.41
C VAL A 230 -6.86 -39.72 16.74
N VAL A 231 -5.56 -39.44 16.75
CA VAL A 231 -4.61 -40.21 17.58
C VAL A 231 -3.65 -39.24 18.28
N ALA A 232 -3.65 -39.36 19.60
CA ALA A 232 -2.89 -38.58 20.56
C ALA A 232 -1.44 -39.09 20.71
N GLY A 233 -0.54 -38.13 20.97
CA GLY A 233 0.48 -38.13 22.03
C GLY A 233 1.47 -39.29 22.16
N GLU A 234 2.76 -38.98 22.10
CA GLU A 234 3.75 -39.65 22.95
C GLU A 234 4.88 -38.67 23.36
N GLU A 235 4.98 -38.44 24.67
CA GLU A 235 6.14 -37.87 25.36
C GLU A 235 7.34 -38.81 25.24
N LYS A 236 8.56 -38.26 25.05
CA LYS A 236 9.67 -38.50 26.00
C LYS A 236 10.94 -37.72 25.67
N SER A 237 11.54 -37.25 26.77
CA SER A 237 12.96 -36.95 27.05
C SER A 237 13.46 -35.53 26.82
#